data_AF-A0A6J3Q4H6-F1
#
_entry.id   AF-A0A6J3Q4H6-F1
#
_cell.length_a   1.000
_cell.length_b   1.000
_cell.length_c   1.000
_cell.angle_alpha   90.00
_cell.angle_beta   90.00
_cell.angle_gamma   90.00
#
_symmetry.space_group_name_H-M   'P 1'
#
loop_
_entity.id
_entity.type
_entity.pdbx_description
1 polymer ?
#
loop_
_entity_poly.entity_id
_entity_poly.type
_entity_poly.pdbx_seq_one_letter_code
_entity_poly.pdbx_strand_id
1 'polypeptide(L)' 'MQNDAGEFVDLYVPRKCSASNRIIGAKDHASIQMNVAEVDKGTGRFNGQFKTYAICGAVRRMELLTGEDPGCGTCVINKE' A
#
# COMPACT_ATOMS: atom_id res chain seq x y z
N MET A 1 3.98 -1.70 20.58
CA MET A 1 4.71 -2.08 21.79
C MET A 1 3.73 -2.06 22.94
N GLN A 2 3.51 -3.23 23.54
CA GLN A 2 2.70 -3.36 24.75
C GLN A 2 3.63 -3.45 25.95
N ASN A 3 3.29 -2.79 27.05
CA ASN A 3 4.00 -2.98 28.32
C ASN A 3 3.57 -4.30 28.98
N ASP A 4 4.25 -4.69 30.06
CA ASP A 4 3.92 -5.91 30.82
C ASP A 4 2.52 -5.86 31.47
N ALA A 5 1.90 -4.68 31.54
CA ALA A 5 0.52 -4.46 31.99
C ALA A 5 -0.52 -4.55 30.85
N GLY A 6 -0.10 -4.84 29.62
CA GLY A 6 -0.97 -5.00 28.45
C GLY A 6 -1.44 -3.69 27.80
N GLU A 7 -0.97 -2.54 28.28
CA GLU A 7 -1.30 -1.23 27.73
C GLU A 7 -0.44 -0.94 26.49
N PHE A 8 -1.07 -0.35 25.47
CA PHE A 8 -0.39 0.09 24.25
C PHE A 8 0.38 1.38 24.51
N VAL A 9 1.71 1.33 24.40
CA VAL A 9 2.61 2.49 24.62
C VAL A 9 3.00 3.18 23.32
N ASP A 10 2.47 2.72 22.17
CA ASP A 10 2.77 3.32 20.87
C ASP A 10 1.94 4.59 20.62
N LEU A 11 2.58 5.63 20.11
CA LEU A 11 1.94 6.88 19.68
C LEU A 11 1.00 6.68 18.48
N TYR A 12 1.35 5.80 17.55
CA TYR A 12 0.52 5.39 16.41
C TYR A 12 1.06 4.11 15.78
N VAL A 13 0.20 3.37 15.09
CA VAL A 13 0.60 2.24 14.25
C VAL A 13 0.81 2.75 12.81
N PRO A 14 2.03 2.71 12.27
CA PRO A 14 2.33 3.24 10.95
C PRO A 14 1.71 2.38 9.83
N ARG A 15 1.44 3.01 8.69
CA ARG A 15 0.92 2.32 7.49
C ARG A 15 2.02 1.43 6.90
N LYS A 16 1.62 0.24 6.45
CA LYS A 16 2.49 -0.68 5.70
C LYS A 16 2.27 -0.49 4.21
N CYS A 17 3.37 -0.50 3.45
CA CYS A 17 3.32 -0.51 2.00
C CYS A 17 2.75 -1.84 1.50
N SER A 18 1.72 -1.80 0.66
CA SER A 18 1.10 -2.99 0.06
C SER A 18 2.06 -3.74 -0.88
N ALA A 19 2.99 -3.03 -1.52
CA ALA A 19 3.94 -3.63 -2.47
C ALA A 19 5.08 -4.39 -1.77
N SER A 20 5.69 -3.77 -0.76
CA SER A 20 6.94 -4.25 -0.16
C SER A 20 6.84 -4.60 1.32
N ASN A 21 5.65 -4.47 1.92
CA ASN A 21 5.41 -4.60 3.36
C ASN A 21 6.30 -3.72 4.25
N ARG A 22 7.01 -2.75 3.67
CA ARG A 22 7.84 -1.80 4.40
C ARG A 22 6.98 -0.78 5.12
N ILE A 23 7.39 -0.43 6.33
CA ILE A 23 6.74 0.62 7.13
C ILE A 23 6.95 1.98 6.44
N ILE A 24 5.86 2.72 6.24
CA ILE A 24 5.90 4.08 5.70
C ILE A 24 6.19 5.03 6.87
N GLY A 25 7.39 5.63 6.84
CA GLY A 25 7.79 6.62 7.83
C GLY A 25 7.11 7.97 7.61
N ALA A 26 6.94 8.76 8.67
CA ALA A 26 6.28 10.07 8.61
C ALA A 26 6.96 11.08 7.67
N LYS A 27 8.27 10.94 7.42
CA LYS A 27 9.06 11.82 6.53
C LYS A 27 9.03 11.37 5.06
N ASP A 28 8.39 10.25 4.73
CA ASP A 28 8.31 9.77 3.36
C ASP A 28 7.17 10.47 2.59
N HIS A 29 7.48 11.66 2.06
CA HIS A 29 6.56 12.45 1.24
C HIS A 29 6.33 11.87 -0.17
N ALA A 30 7.13 10.87 -0.56
CA ALA A 30 6.92 10.17 -1.82
C ALA A 30 5.89 9.03 -1.68
N SER A 31 5.50 8.68 -0.44
CA SER A 31 4.43 7.72 -0.20
C SER A 31 3.08 8.25 -0.64
N ILE A 32 2.30 7.40 -1.29
CA ILE A 32 0.96 7.74 -1.79
C ILE A 32 -0.05 6.71 -1.35
N GLN A 33 -1.30 7.15 -1.27
CA GLN A 33 -2.45 6.29 -1.11
C GLN A 33 -3.24 6.31 -2.41
N MET A 34 -3.44 5.13 -3.01
CA MET A 34 -4.20 4.97 -4.23
C MET A 34 -5.52 4.28 -3.89
N ASN A 35 -6.63 4.89 -4.28
CA ASN A 35 -7.96 4.30 -4.15
C ASN A 35 -8.41 3.84 -5.53
N VAL A 36 -8.47 2.52 -5.72
CA VAL A 36 -8.98 1.91 -6.95
C VAL A 36 -10.47 1.65 -6.75
N ALA A 37 -11.29 2.29 -7.57
CA ALA A 37 -12.73 2.10 -7.61
C ALA A 37 -13.08 0.67 -8.07
N GLU A 38 -13.87 -0.05 -7.29
CA GLU A 38 -14.46 -1.31 -7.77
C GLU A 38 -15.63 -1.03 -8.70
N VAL A 39 -15.68 -1.82 -9.78
CA VAL A 39 -16.71 -1.73 -10.82
C VAL A 39 -17.56 -2.99 -10.85
N ASP A 40 -18.86 -2.79 -11.04
CA ASP A 40 -19.80 -3.89 -11.24
C ASP A 40 -19.57 -4.58 -12.59
N LYS A 41 -19.61 -5.92 -12.61
CA LYS A 41 -19.27 -6.73 -13.80
C LYS A 41 -20.29 -6.59 -14.93
N GLY A 42 -21.55 -6.26 -14.62
CA GLY A 42 -22.62 -6.16 -15.60
C GLY A 42 -22.75 -4.77 -16.22
N THR A 43 -22.64 -3.73 -15.40
CA THR A 43 -22.88 -2.34 -15.83
C THR A 43 -21.62 -1.49 -15.96
N GLY A 44 -20.47 -1.98 -15.52
CA GLY A 44 -19.19 -1.25 -15.52
C GLY A 44 -19.23 0.04 -14.69
N ARG A 45 -20.28 0.20 -13.86
CA ARG A 45 -20.50 1.39 -13.05
C ARG A 45 -19.77 1.26 -11.72
N PHE A 46 -19.40 2.41 -11.19
CA PHE A 46 -18.76 2.51 -9.90
C PHE A 46 -19.70 2.04 -8.79
N ASN A 47 -19.27 1.05 -8.01
CA ASN A 47 -20.09 0.41 -6.97
C ASN A 47 -20.03 1.12 -5.60
N GLY A 48 -19.36 2.28 -5.52
CA GLY A 48 -19.20 3.02 -4.25
C GLY A 48 -18.08 2.49 -3.35
N GLN A 49 -17.52 1.31 -3.65
CA GLN A 49 -16.45 0.69 -2.90
C GLN A 49 -15.08 0.97 -3.54
N PHE A 50 -14.07 1.16 -2.69
CA PHE A 50 -12.70 1.42 -3.12
C PHE A 50 -11.74 0.42 -2.47
N LYS A 51 -10.87 -0.19 -3.28
CA LYS A 51 -9.69 -0.89 -2.80
C LYS A 51 -8.57 0.13 -2.59
N THR A 52 -8.15 0.32 -1.34
CA THR A 52 -7.12 1.27 -0.98
C THR A 52 -5.75 0.59 -0.86
N TYR A 53 -4.80 1.07 -1.64
CA TYR A 53 -3.41 0.61 -1.64
C TYR A 53 -2.49 1.72 -1.12
N ALA A 54 -1.52 1.36 -0.27
CA ALA A 54 -0.51 2.28 0.21
C ALA A 54 0.84 1.92 -0.43
N ILE A 55 1.48 2.88 -1.10
CA ILE A 55 2.76 2.68 -1.78
C ILE A 55 3.81 3.55 -1.09
N CYS A 56 4.97 2.96 -0.75
CA CYS A 56 6.09 3.69 -0.20
C CYS A 56 6.92 4.39 -1.29
N GLY A 57 7.57 5.49 -0.93
CA GLY A 57 8.37 6.28 -1.86
C GLY A 57 9.57 5.55 -2.45
N ALA A 58 10.06 4.50 -1.77
CA ALA A 58 11.15 3.67 -2.28
C ALA A 58 10.78 2.93 -3.56
N VAL A 59 9.55 2.40 -3.68
CA VAL A 59 9.09 1.69 -4.88
C VAL A 59 9.02 2.65 -6.07
N ARG A 60 8.51 3.87 -5.85
CA ARG A 60 8.44 4.91 -6.89
C ARG A 60 9.81 5.39 -7.37
N ARG A 61 10.86 5.26 -6.54
CA ARG A 61 12.23 5.64 -6.92
C ARG A 61 12.97 4.52 -7.67
N MET A 62 12.50 3.26 -7.56
CA MET A 62 13.17 2.10 -8.18
C MET A 62 12.79 1.84 -9.64
N GLU A 63 11.74 2.45 -10.18
CA GLU A 63 11.19 2.10 -11.51
C GLU A 63 12.11 2.40 -12.72
N LEU A 64 13.31 2.94 -12.53
CA LEU A 64 14.22 3.22 -13.66
C LEU A 64 15.34 2.18 -13.89
N LEU A 65 15.62 1.21 -13.02
CA LEU A 65 16.89 0.48 -13.12
C LEU A 65 16.91 -1.05 -13.02
N THR A 66 15.80 -1.77 -12.86
CA THR A 66 15.89 -3.24 -12.84
C THR A 66 14.81 -3.89 -13.69
N GLY A 67 15.24 -4.32 -14.89
CA GLY A 67 14.63 -5.42 -15.63
C GLY A 67 14.88 -6.77 -14.94
N GLU A 68 14.50 -6.87 -13.67
CA GLU A 68 14.39 -8.13 -12.94
C GLU A 68 12.98 -8.16 -12.34
N ASP A 69 12.18 -9.09 -12.87
CA ASP A 69 10.80 -9.45 -12.54
C ASP A 69 9.67 -8.55 -13.07
N PRO A 70 9.16 -8.79 -14.31
CA PRO A 70 7.92 -8.18 -14.81
C PRO A 70 6.66 -8.57 -14.00
N GLY A 71 6.80 -9.35 -12.92
CA GLY A 71 5.70 -9.73 -12.03
C GLY A 71 5.34 -8.65 -11.00
N CYS A 72 6.26 -7.77 -10.59
CA CYS A 72 6.01 -6.90 -9.43
C CYS A 72 4.95 -5.82 -9.71
N GLY A 73 4.89 -5.25 -10.93
CA GLY A 73 3.88 -4.24 -11.30
C GLY A 73 2.44 -4.76 -11.23
N THR A 74 2.22 -6.03 -11.56
CA THR A 74 0.92 -6.71 -11.52
C THR A 74 0.62 -7.28 -10.12
N CYS A 75 1.67 -7.66 -9.35
CA CYS A 75 1.56 -8.19 -8.00
C CYS A 75 1.20 -7.13 -6.93
N VAL A 76 1.43 -5.82 -7.17
CA VAL A 76 0.99 -4.79 -6.21
C VAL A 76 -0.53 -4.62 -6.21
N ILE A 77 -1.19 -4.89 -7.34
CA ILE A 77 -2.63 -4.69 -7.53
C ILE A 77 -3.41 -6.01 -7.41
N ASN A 78 -2.83 -7.13 -7.84
CA ASN A 78 -3.43 -8.47 -7.77
C ASN A 78 -2.87 -9.28 -6.59
N LYS A 79 -3.06 -8.79 -5.38
CA LYS A 79 -3.00 -9.62 -4.18
C LYS A 79 -4.40 -9.72 -3.59
N GLU A 80 -5.29 -10.30 -4.38
CA GLU A 80 -6.40 -11.13 -3.86
C GLU A 80 -5.90 -12.56 -3.74
#